data_AF-A0A8T5E8N1-F1
#
_entry.id   AF-A0A8T5E8N1-F1
#
_cell.length_a   1.000
_cell.length_b   1.000
_cell.length_c   1.000
_cell.angle_alpha   90.00
_cell.angle_beta   90.00
_cell.angle_gamma   90.00
#
_symmetry.space_group_name_H-M   'P 1'
#
loop_
_entity.id
_entity.type
_entity.pdbx_description
1 polymer ?
#
loop_
_entity_poly.entity_id
_entity_poly.type
_entity_poly.pdbx_seq_one_letter_code
_entity_poly.pdbx_strand_id
1 'polypeptide(L)'
;ITLFGRGLRYILKQLNNLNKKIYIIPGNHESDRMFKEVISDYPNCINFNRKVIKKDGYVFLGYGGGGFSAQDPEFRKISRDWYSKYQDDKVVLVTHGPPANTTLDLLEKRHVGNMDYRKFVERMKPKLMICGHLHENVGMQDKIGKTIVIHPGWEGMVIELS
;
A
#
# COMPACT_ATOMS: atom_id res chain seq x y z
N ILE A 1 13.41 -11.42 -1.68
CA ILE A 1 12.28 -12.38 -1.84
C ILE A 1 11.96 -12.97 -0.47
N THR A 2 10.79 -12.65 0.08
CA THR A 2 10.33 -13.14 1.39
C THR A 2 9.98 -14.63 1.26
N LEU A 3 10.90 -15.50 1.65
CA LEU A 3 10.59 -16.90 1.95
C LEU A 3 9.80 -16.95 3.26
N PHE A 4 8.51 -17.29 3.14
CA PHE A 4 7.56 -17.73 4.18
C PHE A 4 8.01 -17.59 5.64
N GLY A 5 7.36 -16.72 6.42
CA GLY A 5 7.39 -16.66 7.89
C GLY A 5 8.73 -16.29 8.53
N ARG A 6 9.80 -17.04 8.24
CA ARG A 6 11.18 -16.80 8.71
C ARG A 6 11.77 -15.52 8.11
N GLY A 7 11.56 -15.28 6.81
CA GLY A 7 12.00 -14.05 6.16
C GLY A 7 11.30 -12.80 6.72
N LEU A 8 10.00 -12.91 6.99
CA LEU A 8 9.22 -11.81 7.57
C LEU A 8 9.73 -11.44 8.97
N ARG A 9 9.88 -12.42 9.87
CA ARG A 9 10.43 -12.19 11.23
C ARG A 9 11.83 -11.58 11.20
N TYR A 10 12.68 -12.03 10.28
CA TYR A 10 14.02 -11.47 10.11
C TYR A 10 13.97 -9.99 9.73
N ILE A 11 13.18 -9.63 8.71
CA ILE A 11 13.04 -8.24 8.26
C ILE A 11 12.41 -7.37 9.36
N LEU A 12 11.34 -7.84 10.01
CA LEU A 12 10.69 -7.09 11.09
C LEU A 12 11.63 -6.84 12.27
N LYS A 13 12.52 -7.78 12.60
CA LYS A 13 13.55 -7.56 13.63
C LYS A 13 14.50 -6.43 13.24
N GLN A 14 14.99 -6.42 11.99
CA GLN A 14 15.87 -5.34 11.51
C GLN A 14 15.17 -3.98 11.53
N LEU A 15 13.94 -3.92 11.02
CA LEU A 15 13.12 -2.72 11.03
C LEU A 15 12.86 -2.22 12.45
N ASN A 16 12.52 -3.12 13.38
CA ASN A 16 12.25 -2.77 14.77
C ASN A 16 13.47 -2.13 15.46
N ASN A 17 14.68 -2.54 15.08
CA ASN A 17 15.93 -2.02 15.65
C ASN A 17 16.30 -0.62 15.15
N LEU A 18 15.61 -0.07 14.15
CA LEU A 18 15.83 1.31 13.67
C LEU A 18 15.32 2.39 14.65
N ASN A 19 14.63 1.98 15.72
CA ASN A 19 14.05 2.85 16.75
C ASN A 19 13.19 3.99 16.17
N LYS A 20 12.47 3.69 15.08
CA LYS A 20 11.49 4.57 14.43
C LYS A 20 10.17 3.83 14.30
N LYS A 21 9.05 4.57 14.29
CA LYS A 21 7.73 3.99 13.97
C LYS A 21 7.69 3.61 12.49
N ILE A 22 7.42 2.35 12.22
CA ILE A 22 7.37 1.77 10.87
C ILE A 22 5.98 1.20 10.65
N TYR A 23 5.25 1.75 9.68
CA TYR A 23 3.89 1.32 9.35
C TYR A 23 3.94 0.29 8.23
N ILE A 24 3.28 -0.85 8.43
CA ILE A 24 3.42 -2.02 7.55
C ILE A 24 2.04 -2.51 7.12
N ILE A 25 1.90 -2.79 5.82
CA ILE A 25 0.78 -3.52 5.23
C ILE A 25 1.28 -4.90 4.73
N PRO A 26 0.46 -5.96 4.77
CA PRO A 26 0.84 -7.27 4.28
C PRO A 26 0.84 -7.32 2.74
N GLY A 27 1.61 -8.24 2.20
CA GLY A 27 1.52 -8.63 0.80
C GLY A 27 0.38 -9.62 0.56
N ASN A 28 0.41 -10.30 -0.58
CA ASN A 28 -0.58 -11.31 -0.96
C ASN A 28 -0.29 -12.72 -0.40
N HIS A 29 0.85 -12.93 0.24
CA HIS A 29 1.27 -14.24 0.76
C HIS A 29 1.07 -14.38 2.27
N GLU A 30 0.76 -13.30 2.98
CA GLU A 30 0.47 -13.30 4.41
C GLU A 30 -1.04 -13.36 4.67
N SER A 31 -1.47 -14.26 5.56
CA SER A 31 -2.83 -14.19 6.09
C SER A 31 -2.95 -13.07 7.12
N ASP A 32 -4.12 -12.43 7.20
CA ASP A 32 -4.37 -11.35 8.16
C ASP A 32 -4.07 -11.76 9.61
N ARG A 33 -4.35 -13.02 9.97
CA ARG A 33 -4.10 -13.56 11.30
C ARG A 33 -2.60 -13.71 11.58
N MET A 34 -1.88 -14.39 10.67
CA MET A 34 -0.43 -14.60 10.82
C MET A 34 0.31 -13.26 10.87
N PHE A 35 -0.07 -12.31 10.00
CA PHE A 35 0.54 -10.99 9.96
C PHE A 35 0.35 -10.23 11.28
N LYS A 36 -0.86 -10.26 11.86
CA LYS A 36 -1.15 -9.65 13.15
C LYS A 36 -0.34 -10.27 14.29
N GLU A 37 -0.30 -11.60 14.35
CA GLU A 37 0.42 -12.36 15.38
C GLU A 37 1.94 -12.13 15.30
N VAL A 38 2.51 -12.05 14.11
CA VAL A 38 3.95 -11.82 13.95
C VAL A 38 4.32 -10.36 14.27
N ILE A 39 3.52 -9.39 13.82
CA ILE A 39 3.83 -7.97 14.07
C ILE A 39 3.77 -7.61 15.55
N SER A 40 2.92 -8.25 16.37
CA SER A 40 2.83 -7.94 17.80
C SER A 40 4.13 -8.16 18.57
N ASP A 41 5.05 -8.96 18.04
CA ASP A 41 6.37 -9.20 18.64
C ASP A 41 7.34 -8.01 18.46
N TYR A 42 6.99 -7.00 17.66
CA TYR A 42 7.87 -5.91 17.24
C TYR A 42 7.22 -4.54 17.49
N PRO A 43 7.42 -3.89 18.65
CA PRO A 43 6.68 -2.69 19.05
C PRO A 43 6.87 -1.47 18.13
N ASN A 44 7.98 -1.39 17.39
CA ASN A 44 8.23 -0.31 16.43
C ASN A 44 7.57 -0.56 15.06
N CYS A 45 7.12 -1.79 14.79
CA CYS A 45 6.41 -2.18 13.58
C CYS A 45 4.91 -2.14 13.84
N ILE A 46 4.20 -1.23 13.18
CA ILE A 46 2.78 -0.96 13.40
C ILE A 46 1.99 -1.52 12.22
N ASN A 47 1.09 -2.47 12.49
CA ASN A 47 0.16 -2.97 11.49
C ASN A 47 -0.77 -1.82 11.04
N PHE A 48 -0.63 -1.44 9.77
CA PHE A 48 -1.36 -0.39 9.07
C PHE A 48 -2.36 -0.96 8.04
N ASN A 49 -2.54 -2.28 8.00
CA ASN A 49 -3.52 -2.90 7.09
C ASN A 49 -4.95 -2.53 7.48
N ARG A 50 -5.72 -2.04 6.50
CA ARG A 50 -7.14 -1.65 6.63
C ARG A 50 -7.36 -0.60 7.72
N LYS A 51 -6.37 0.27 7.92
CA LYS A 51 -6.39 1.31 8.94
C LYS A 51 -6.15 2.68 8.34
N VAL A 52 -6.45 3.68 9.17
CA VAL A 52 -6.25 5.09 8.89
C VAL A 52 -5.27 5.65 9.91
N ILE A 53 -4.30 6.43 9.45
CA ILE A 53 -3.38 7.18 10.31
C ILE A 53 -3.49 8.65 9.95
N LYS A 54 -3.68 9.49 10.96
CA LYS A 54 -3.63 10.95 10.80
C LYS A 54 -2.31 11.46 11.35
N LYS A 55 -1.54 12.15 10.52
CA LYS A 55 -0.24 12.69 10.93
C LYS A 55 0.11 13.91 10.08
N ASP A 56 0.55 14.98 10.74
CA ASP A 56 1.08 16.21 10.11
C ASP A 56 0.14 16.81 9.04
N GLY A 57 -1.18 16.75 9.28
CA GLY A 57 -2.19 17.24 8.34
C GLY A 57 -2.51 16.32 7.15
N TYR A 58 -1.93 15.12 7.11
CA TYR A 58 -2.22 14.08 6.12
C TYR A 58 -3.02 12.92 6.72
N VAL A 59 -3.85 12.31 5.88
CA VAL A 59 -4.59 11.08 6.17
C VAL A 59 -4.00 9.95 5.33
N PHE A 60 -3.35 9.00 5.99
CA PHE A 60 -2.79 7.82 5.36
C PHE A 60 -3.81 6.67 5.43
N LEU A 61 -4.08 6.05 4.28
CA LEU A 61 -4.98 4.91 4.13
C LEU A 61 -4.17 3.68 3.71
N GLY A 62 -4.16 2.62 4.52
CA GLY A 62 -3.36 1.43 4.28
C GLY A 62 -4.20 0.22 3.91
N TYR A 63 -3.86 -0.47 2.83
CA TYR A 63 -4.58 -1.66 2.37
C TYR A 63 -3.67 -2.71 1.69
N GLY A 64 -3.32 -3.76 2.43
CA GLY A 64 -2.51 -4.87 1.93
C GLY A 64 -3.34 -6.02 1.34
N GLY A 65 -2.67 -7.08 0.90
CA GLY A 65 -3.31 -8.26 0.31
C GLY A 65 -3.66 -8.09 -1.18
N GLY A 66 -4.73 -8.76 -1.62
CA GLY A 66 -5.30 -8.63 -2.97
C GLY A 66 -4.55 -9.38 -4.09
N GLY A 67 -3.22 -9.42 -4.09
CA GLY A 67 -2.43 -10.04 -5.16
C GLY A 67 -2.84 -9.55 -6.55
N PHE A 68 -3.10 -10.47 -7.48
CA PHE A 68 -3.56 -10.19 -8.85
C PHE A 68 -5.09 -10.04 -8.98
N SER A 69 -5.80 -9.78 -7.87
CA SER A 69 -7.25 -9.59 -7.93
C SER A 69 -7.59 -8.30 -8.68
N ALA A 70 -8.22 -8.42 -9.86
CA ALA A 70 -8.65 -7.27 -10.66
C ALA A 70 -9.75 -6.44 -9.97
N GLN A 71 -10.46 -7.03 -9.01
CA GLN A 71 -11.51 -6.39 -8.22
C GLN A 71 -11.44 -6.90 -6.78
N ASP A 72 -11.78 -6.03 -5.82
CA ASP A 72 -11.74 -6.35 -4.39
C ASP A 72 -13.01 -5.81 -3.69
N PRO A 73 -13.99 -6.69 -3.39
CA PRO A 73 -15.21 -6.30 -2.68
C PRO A 73 -14.98 -5.72 -1.29
N GLU A 74 -13.95 -6.18 -0.58
CA GLU A 74 -13.64 -5.72 0.76
C GLU A 74 -13.03 -4.31 0.72
N PHE A 75 -12.11 -4.08 -0.22
CA PHE A 75 -11.62 -2.74 -0.51
C PHE A 75 -12.76 -1.80 -0.89
N ARG A 76 -13.70 -2.22 -1.74
CA ARG A 76 -14.87 -1.40 -2.10
C ARG A 76 -15.70 -1.00 -0.88
N LYS A 77 -15.86 -1.89 0.10
CA LYS A 77 -16.61 -1.58 1.33
C LYS A 77 -15.87 -0.53 2.16
N ILE A 78 -14.58 -0.75 2.40
CA ILE A 78 -13.75 0.13 3.25
C ILE A 78 -13.54 1.49 2.58
N SER A 79 -13.25 1.52 1.28
CA SER A 79 -13.00 2.75 0.53
C SER A 79 -14.21 3.68 0.47
N ARG A 80 -15.45 3.16 0.56
CA ARG A 80 -16.65 4.01 0.71
C ARG A 80 -16.67 4.74 2.04
N ASP A 81 -16.31 4.07 3.12
CA ASP A 81 -16.20 4.67 4.46
C ASP A 81 -15.06 5.70 4.52
N TRP A 82 -13.92 5.41 3.89
CA TRP A 82 -12.83 6.37 3.79
C TRP A 82 -13.21 7.59 2.97
N TYR A 83 -13.91 7.40 1.85
CA TYR A 83 -14.36 8.51 1.02
C TYR A 83 -15.30 9.43 1.80
N SER A 84 -16.32 8.89 2.48
CA SER A 84 -17.28 9.71 3.23
C SER A 84 -16.65 10.51 4.37
N LYS A 85 -15.55 10.01 4.95
CA LYS A 85 -14.88 10.64 6.09
C LYS A 85 -13.74 11.59 5.72
N TYR A 86 -13.07 11.36 4.60
CA TYR A 86 -11.77 12.00 4.32
C TYR A 86 -11.64 12.58 2.91
N GLN A 87 -12.73 12.67 2.11
CA GLN A 87 -12.67 13.21 0.74
C GLN A 87 -12.11 14.63 0.64
N ASP A 88 -12.19 15.42 1.72
CA ASP A 88 -11.69 16.80 1.78
C ASP A 88 -10.29 16.91 2.43
N ASP A 89 -9.70 15.79 2.87
CA ASP A 89 -8.38 15.74 3.51
C ASP A 89 -7.22 15.54 2.52
N LYS A 90 -5.98 15.85 2.95
CA LYS A 90 -4.76 15.50 2.20
C LYS A 90 -4.48 14.00 2.33
N VAL A 91 -4.95 13.20 1.39
CA VAL A 91 -4.84 11.74 1.45
C VAL A 91 -3.56 11.19 0.82
N VAL A 92 -2.96 10.21 1.49
CA VAL A 92 -1.95 9.31 0.93
C VAL A 92 -2.47 7.88 1.00
N LEU A 93 -2.56 7.22 -0.16
CA LEU A 93 -3.01 5.83 -0.26
C LEU A 93 -1.81 4.89 -0.35
N VAL A 94 -1.79 3.82 0.45
CA VAL A 94 -0.76 2.78 0.40
C VAL A 94 -1.44 1.44 0.18
N THR A 95 -1.18 0.81 -0.96
CA THR A 95 -1.70 -0.51 -1.32
C THR A 95 -0.59 -1.52 -1.56
N HIS A 96 -0.87 -2.81 -1.43
CA HIS A 96 0.10 -3.83 -1.88
C HIS A 96 0.18 -3.89 -3.41
N GLY A 97 -0.97 -4.05 -4.08
CA GLY A 97 -1.03 -4.12 -5.54
C GLY A 97 -1.23 -2.74 -6.22
N PRO A 98 -0.88 -2.61 -7.50
CA PRO A 98 -1.03 -1.37 -8.26
C PRO A 98 -2.49 -1.12 -8.70
N PRO A 99 -2.87 0.13 -9.00
CA PRO A 99 -4.13 0.43 -9.64
C PRO A 99 -4.10 0.02 -11.13
N ALA A 100 -5.26 -0.35 -11.67
CA ALA A 100 -5.37 -0.74 -13.07
C ALA A 100 -5.07 0.42 -14.05
N ASN A 101 -4.58 0.06 -15.24
CA ASN A 101 -4.33 0.95 -16.38
C ASN A 101 -3.32 2.07 -16.06
N THR A 102 -2.17 1.66 -15.54
CA THR A 102 -0.98 2.49 -15.32
C THR A 102 0.26 1.77 -15.85
N THR A 103 1.38 2.46 -15.95
CA THR A 103 2.64 1.76 -16.25
C THR A 103 3.04 0.80 -15.12
N LEU A 104 2.58 1.05 -13.89
CA LEU A 104 2.91 0.24 -12.70
C LEU A 104 2.17 -1.10 -12.64
N ASP A 105 1.11 -1.29 -13.41
CA ASP A 105 0.38 -2.56 -13.49
C ASP A 105 0.58 -3.32 -14.79
N LEU A 106 1.51 -2.86 -15.64
CA LEU A 106 1.84 -3.52 -16.89
C LEU A 106 2.74 -4.72 -16.61
N LEU A 107 2.26 -5.92 -16.95
CA LEU A 107 3.05 -7.14 -16.96
C LEU A 107 3.08 -7.68 -18.39
N GLU A 108 4.28 -7.73 -18.97
CA GLU A 108 4.51 -7.98 -20.39
C GLU A 108 3.75 -6.98 -21.29
N LYS A 109 2.52 -7.33 -21.69
CA LYS A 109 1.65 -6.53 -22.56
C LYS A 109 0.21 -6.45 -22.04
N ARG A 110 -0.01 -6.75 -20.77
CA ARG A 110 -1.34 -6.77 -20.15
C ARG A 110 -1.34 -6.01 -18.84
N HIS A 111 -2.43 -5.29 -18.60
CA HIS A 111 -2.69 -4.62 -17.32
C HIS A 111 -3.28 -5.62 -16.33
N VAL A 112 -2.63 -5.79 -15.19
CA VAL A 112 -3.02 -6.75 -14.13
C VAL A 112 -3.37 -6.07 -12.80
N GLY A 113 -3.53 -4.75 -12.81
CA GLY A 113 -3.83 -3.95 -11.65
C GLY A 113 -5.29 -4.04 -11.22
N ASN A 114 -5.57 -3.49 -10.05
CA ASN A 114 -6.90 -3.55 -9.46
C ASN A 114 -7.77 -2.36 -9.90
N MET A 115 -8.94 -2.68 -10.47
CA MET A 115 -9.88 -1.67 -10.97
C MET A 115 -10.58 -0.89 -9.85
N ASP A 116 -10.75 -1.46 -8.67
CA ASP A 116 -11.36 -0.76 -7.55
C ASP A 116 -10.40 0.26 -6.94
N TYR A 117 -9.10 -0.05 -6.91
CA TYR A 117 -8.06 0.93 -6.54
C TYR A 117 -8.06 2.09 -7.52
N ARG A 118 -8.08 1.79 -8.83
CA ARG A 118 -8.18 2.80 -9.89
C ARG A 118 -9.38 3.74 -9.69
N LYS A 119 -10.58 3.17 -9.54
CA LYS A 119 -11.82 3.95 -9.32
C LYS A 119 -11.78 4.77 -8.04
N PHE A 120 -11.17 4.25 -6.98
CA PHE A 120 -11.03 5.00 -5.73
C PHE A 120 -10.08 6.18 -5.90
N VAL A 121 -8.94 6.00 -6.56
CA VAL A 121 -7.99 7.10 -6.84
C VAL A 121 -8.63 8.19 -7.69
N GLU A 122 -9.38 7.84 -8.73
CA GLU A 122 -10.07 8.82 -9.59
C GLU A 122 -11.09 9.68 -8.83
N ARG A 123 -11.79 9.08 -7.85
CA ARG A 123 -12.78 9.79 -7.02
C ARG A 123 -12.12 10.59 -5.89
N MET A 124 -11.28 9.92 -5.10
CA MET A 124 -10.64 10.47 -3.90
C MET A 124 -9.57 11.49 -4.23
N LYS A 125 -8.91 11.36 -5.39
CA LYS A 125 -7.78 12.19 -5.84
C LYS A 125 -6.70 12.36 -4.76
N PRO A 126 -6.12 11.27 -4.21
CA PRO A 126 -5.06 11.36 -3.22
C PRO A 126 -3.89 12.22 -3.72
N LYS A 127 -3.14 12.83 -2.79
CA LYS A 127 -1.88 13.52 -3.12
C LYS A 127 -0.84 12.54 -3.68
N LEU A 128 -0.84 11.33 -3.13
CA LEU A 128 0.09 10.28 -3.49
C LEU A 128 -0.59 8.90 -3.32
N MET A 129 -0.28 7.99 -4.23
CA MET A 129 -0.51 6.56 -4.06
C MET A 129 0.82 5.81 -4.12
N ILE A 130 1.05 4.93 -3.16
CA ILE A 130 2.23 4.06 -3.08
C ILE A 130 1.75 2.63 -3.25
N CYS A 131 2.36 1.89 -4.18
CA CYS A 131 2.07 0.47 -4.39
C CYS A 131 3.33 -0.37 -4.57
N GLY A 132 3.16 -1.69 -4.52
CA GLY A 132 4.21 -2.69 -4.70
C GLY A 132 3.81 -3.78 -5.69
N HIS A 133 4.09 -5.03 -5.29
CA HIS A 133 3.70 -6.29 -5.95
C HIS A 133 4.42 -6.64 -7.26
N LEU A 134 4.46 -5.75 -8.25
CA LEU A 134 5.03 -6.08 -9.57
C LEU A 134 6.51 -5.70 -9.62
N HIS A 135 7.38 -6.72 -9.56
CA HIS A 135 8.83 -6.54 -9.49
C HIS A 135 9.41 -5.93 -10.78
N GLU A 136 8.74 -6.13 -11.91
CA GLU A 136 9.07 -5.59 -13.23
C GLU A 136 8.96 -4.06 -13.27
N ASN A 137 8.16 -3.48 -12.37
CA ASN A 137 7.82 -2.06 -12.38
C ASN A 137 8.45 -1.31 -11.20
N VAL A 138 9.50 -1.87 -10.61
CA VAL A 138 10.26 -1.28 -9.51
C VAL A 138 10.87 0.06 -9.92
N GLY A 139 10.67 1.08 -9.09
CA GLY A 139 11.17 2.45 -9.31
C GLY A 139 10.30 3.27 -10.26
N MET A 140 9.24 2.70 -10.84
CA MET A 140 8.38 3.40 -11.78
C MET A 140 7.41 4.34 -11.06
N GLN A 141 6.97 5.35 -11.82
CA GLN A 141 5.95 6.30 -11.43
C GLN A 141 5.01 6.59 -12.59
N ASP A 142 3.76 6.94 -12.27
CA ASP A 142 2.73 7.32 -13.22
C ASP A 142 1.75 8.32 -12.57
N LYS A 143 0.76 8.79 -13.32
CA LYS A 143 -0.27 9.70 -12.84
C LYS A 143 -1.67 9.21 -13.18
N ILE A 144 -2.56 9.30 -12.19
CA ILE A 144 -4.01 9.17 -12.38
C ILE A 144 -4.61 10.54 -12.10
N GLY A 145 -4.90 11.30 -13.16
CA GLY A 145 -5.29 12.70 -13.04
C GLY A 145 -4.18 13.52 -12.37
N LYS A 146 -4.45 14.04 -11.16
CA LYS A 146 -3.45 14.80 -10.36
C LYS A 146 -2.70 13.95 -9.34
N THR A 147 -3.13 12.70 -9.12
CA THR A 147 -2.49 11.79 -8.16
C THR A 147 -1.24 11.20 -8.76
N ILE A 148 -0.12 11.33 -8.07
CA ILE A 148 1.12 10.62 -8.40
C ILE A 148 1.00 9.19 -7.84
N VAL A 149 1.32 8.20 -8.65
CA VAL A 149 1.38 6.78 -8.25
C VAL A 149 2.83 6.33 -8.37
N ILE A 150 3.38 5.72 -7.33
CA ILE A 150 4.78 5.27 -7.30
C ILE A 150 4.92 3.83 -6.84
N HIS A 151 5.94 3.15 -7.37
CA HIS A 151 6.45 1.88 -6.87
C HIS A 151 7.88 2.08 -6.34
N PRO A 152 8.08 2.31 -5.02
CA PRO A 152 9.40 2.63 -4.46
C PRO A 152 10.47 1.55 -4.65
N GLY A 153 10.07 0.29 -4.80
CA GLY A 153 11.02 -0.81 -4.93
C GLY A 153 11.70 -1.23 -3.63
N TRP A 154 12.71 -2.09 -3.77
CA TRP A 154 13.46 -2.65 -2.63
C TRP A 154 14.51 -1.70 -2.04
N GLU A 155 15.00 -0.74 -2.82
CA GLU A 155 15.92 0.32 -2.33
C GLU A 155 15.19 1.36 -1.47
N GLY A 156 13.87 1.42 -1.56
CA GLY A 156 13.06 2.43 -0.90
C GLY A 156 13.16 3.80 -1.58
N MET A 157 12.35 4.75 -1.11
CA MET A 157 12.29 6.09 -1.66
C MET A 157 11.99 7.10 -0.54
N VAL A 158 12.68 8.25 -0.56
CA VAL A 158 12.34 9.41 0.26
C VAL A 158 11.45 10.33 -0.56
N ILE A 159 10.31 10.72 0.00
CA ILE A 159 9.30 11.50 -0.70
C ILE A 159 8.98 12.73 0.14
N GLU A 160 9.07 13.89 -0.50
CA GLU A 160 8.67 15.16 0.10
C GLU A 160 7.26 15.51 -0.39
N LEU A 161 6.32 15.61 0.54
CA LEU A 161 4.95 16.02 0.26
C LEU A 161 4.82 17.52 0.53
N SER A 162 4.40 18.28 -0.49
CA SER A 162 4.02 19.70 -0.37
C SER A 162 2.52 19.90 -0.17
#